data_AF-A0A7S0FAJ9-F1
#
_entry.id   AF-A0A7S0FAJ9-F1
#
_cell.length_a   1.000
_cell.length_b   1.000
_cell.length_c   1.000
_cell.angle_alpha   90.00
_cell.angle_beta   90.00
_cell.angle_gamma   90.00
#
_symmetry.space_group_name_H-M   'P 1'
#
loop_
_entity.id
_entity.type
_entity.pdbx_description
1 polymer ?
#
loop_
_entity_poly.entity_id
_entity_poly.type
_entity_poly.pdbx_seq_one_letter_code
_entity_poly.pdbx_strand_id
1 'polypeptide(L)'
;RTMPWEDLQKLAKAADGVGARLHMDGARLWEVQPFYGKSLQEICALFHSVYVSFYKGLGGMSGAMLCGTSPFASNSRDWRVRLGGSMRTLAPHWLDAERQLQLRVKDPTEMTFDACFKKLQEVVRALSEDSLVQQIIR
;
A
#
# COMPACT_ATOMS: atom_id res chain seq x y z
N ARG A 1 -5.86 -8.48 -9.90
CA ARG A 1 -4.66 -8.78 -10.72
C ARG A 1 -3.63 -7.69 -10.43
N THR A 2 -2.39 -8.09 -10.13
CA THR A 2 -1.25 -7.18 -9.92
C THR A 2 -0.31 -7.34 -11.11
N MET A 3 0.31 -6.26 -11.58
CA MET A 3 1.24 -6.29 -12.72
C MET A 3 2.49 -7.12 -12.37
N PRO A 4 3.11 -7.84 -13.32
CA PRO A 4 4.41 -8.47 -13.08
C PRO A 4 5.49 -7.45 -12.70
N TRP A 5 6.44 -7.85 -11.85
CA TRP A 5 7.48 -6.95 -11.35
C TRP A 5 8.30 -6.29 -12.48
N GLU A 6 8.72 -7.08 -13.46
CA GLU A 6 9.50 -6.58 -14.60
C GLU A 6 8.74 -5.54 -15.42
N ASP A 7 7.43 -5.71 -15.58
CA ASP A 7 6.61 -4.78 -16.34
C ASP A 7 6.41 -3.47 -15.57
N LEU A 8 6.34 -3.54 -14.23
CA LEU A 8 6.33 -2.35 -13.39
C LEU A 8 7.65 -1.57 -13.51
N GLN A 9 8.78 -2.26 -13.56
CA GLN A 9 10.10 -1.63 -13.80
C GLN A 9 10.17 -0.99 -15.19
N LYS A 10 9.66 -1.66 -16.23
CA LYS A 10 9.59 -1.11 -17.59
C LYS A 10 8.71 0.13 -17.63
N LEU A 11 7.56 0.12 -16.95
CA LEU A 11 6.67 1.27 -16.84
C LEU A 11 7.35 2.47 -16.18
N ALA A 12 8.04 2.25 -15.05
CA ALA A 12 8.78 3.31 -14.35
C ALA A 12 9.86 3.92 -15.27
N LYS A 13 10.65 3.08 -15.94
CA LYS A 13 11.67 3.54 -16.89
C LYS A 13 11.07 4.30 -18.08
N ALA A 14 9.93 3.84 -18.61
CA ALA A 14 9.25 4.50 -19.71
C ALA A 14 8.71 5.88 -19.32
N ALA A 15 8.13 6.00 -18.11
CA ALA A 15 7.70 7.29 -17.55
C ALA A 15 8.88 8.26 -17.42
N ASP A 16 10.02 7.81 -16.88
CA ASP A 16 11.23 8.63 -16.78
C ASP A 16 11.74 9.08 -18.16
N GLY A 17 11.73 8.17 -19.15
CA GLY A 17 12.20 8.44 -20.52
C GLY A 17 11.42 9.53 -21.25
N VAL A 18 10.17 9.80 -20.84
CA VAL A 18 9.33 10.88 -21.39
C VAL A 18 9.15 12.06 -20.43
N GLY A 19 9.84 12.06 -19.29
CA GLY A 19 9.72 13.09 -18.27
C GLY A 19 8.40 13.09 -17.50
N ALA A 20 7.63 12.01 -17.54
CA ALA A 20 6.38 11.87 -16.80
C ALA A 20 6.65 11.52 -15.33
N ARG A 21 5.83 12.07 -14.43
CA ARG A 21 5.87 11.71 -13.00
C ARG A 21 4.95 10.54 -12.73
N LEU A 22 5.50 9.49 -12.11
CA LEU A 22 4.75 8.31 -11.71
C LEU A 22 4.30 8.41 -10.24
N HIS A 23 3.01 8.23 -9.99
CA HIS A 23 2.42 8.19 -8.66
C HIS A 23 1.90 6.78 -8.34
N MET A 24 2.14 6.31 -7.12
CA MET A 24 1.52 5.07 -6.61
C MET A 24 0.37 5.40 -5.68
N ASP A 25 -0.84 4.93 -6.03
CA ASP A 25 -1.88 4.69 -5.04
C ASP A 25 -1.56 3.39 -4.30
N GLY A 26 -0.87 3.54 -3.17
CA GLY A 26 -0.48 2.45 -2.29
C GLY A 26 -1.49 2.19 -1.16
N ALA A 27 -2.80 2.37 -1.41
CA ALA A 27 -3.85 2.04 -0.42
C ALA A 27 -3.70 0.64 0.20
N ARG A 28 -3.14 -0.31 -0.57
CA ARG A 28 -2.89 -1.70 -0.19
C ARG A 28 -1.44 -2.13 -0.42
N LEU A 29 -0.50 -1.20 -0.25
CA LEU A 29 0.93 -1.46 -0.46
C LEU A 29 1.43 -2.61 0.43
N TRP A 30 0.97 -2.65 1.67
CA TRP A 30 1.37 -3.65 2.67
C TRP A 30 0.99 -5.07 2.24
N GLU A 31 -0.21 -5.24 1.69
CA GLU A 31 -0.74 -6.51 1.20
C GLU A 31 -0.09 -7.00 -0.10
N VAL A 32 0.42 -6.06 -0.91
CA VAL A 32 1.06 -6.35 -2.20
C VAL A 32 2.54 -6.70 -2.04
N GLN A 33 3.17 -6.28 -0.94
CA GLN A 33 4.59 -6.54 -0.69
C GLN A 33 4.94 -8.05 -0.73
N PRO A 34 4.18 -8.97 -0.10
CA PRO A 34 4.42 -10.41 -0.20
C PRO A 34 4.29 -10.97 -1.62
N PHE A 35 3.38 -10.41 -2.44
CA PHE A 35 3.21 -10.82 -3.83
C PHE A 35 4.44 -10.54 -4.67
N TYR A 36 5.06 -9.37 -4.51
CA TYR A 36 6.28 -9.03 -5.26
C TYR A 36 7.53 -9.68 -4.68
N GLY A 37 7.53 -10.07 -3.40
CA GLY A 37 8.72 -10.57 -2.72
C GLY A 37 9.86 -9.54 -2.68
N LYS A 38 9.51 -8.25 -2.64
CA LYS A 38 10.42 -7.09 -2.59
C LYS A 38 10.22 -6.32 -1.32
N SER A 39 11.22 -5.57 -0.87
CA SER A 39 11.04 -4.64 0.25
C SER A 39 10.09 -3.50 -0.14
N LEU A 40 9.45 -2.88 0.85
CA LEU A 40 8.64 -1.68 0.62
C LEU A 40 9.45 -0.56 -0.04
N GLN A 41 10.73 -0.45 0.31
CA GLN A 41 11.65 0.52 -0.28
C GLN A 41 11.87 0.28 -1.77
N GLU A 42 12.13 -0.97 -2.19
CA GLU A 42 12.29 -1.32 -3.61
C GLU A 42 11.04 -1.01 -4.42
N ILE A 43 9.85 -1.34 -3.89
CA ILE A 43 8.58 -1.06 -4.56
C ILE A 43 8.39 0.46 -4.70
N CYS A 44 8.55 1.20 -3.60
CA CYS A 44 8.36 2.65 -3.59
C CYS A 44 9.38 3.40 -4.44
N ALA A 45 10.60 2.87 -4.60
CA ALA A 45 11.65 3.49 -5.40
C ALA A 45 11.33 3.59 -6.90
N LEU A 46 10.34 2.82 -7.38
CA LEU A 46 9.86 2.91 -8.77
C LEU A 46 8.93 4.11 -9.01
N PHE A 47 8.55 4.86 -7.97
CA PHE A 47 7.58 5.93 -8.04
C PHE A 47 8.15 7.26 -7.52
N HIS A 48 7.68 8.36 -8.10
CA HIS A 48 8.07 9.71 -7.69
C HIS A 48 7.33 10.19 -6.44
N SER A 49 6.10 9.70 -6.27
CA SER A 49 5.28 9.95 -5.09
C SER A 49 4.46 8.73 -4.77
N VAL A 50 4.20 8.53 -3.48
CA VAL A 50 3.51 7.35 -2.96
C VAL A 50 2.48 7.78 -1.95
N TYR A 51 1.24 7.41 -2.17
CA TYR A 51 0.20 7.42 -1.15
C TYR A 51 0.19 6.07 -0.41
N VAL A 52 0.06 6.08 0.92
CA VAL A 52 -0.22 4.88 1.71
C VAL A 52 -1.40 5.11 2.64
N SER A 53 -2.19 4.05 2.86
CA SER A 53 -3.29 4.05 3.82
C SER A 53 -2.92 3.28 5.09
N PHE A 54 -3.44 3.74 6.23
CA PHE A 54 -3.28 3.06 7.52
C PHE A 54 -4.53 2.26 7.96
N TYR A 55 -5.65 2.39 7.25
CA TYR A 55 -6.95 1.82 7.66
C TYR A 55 -7.49 0.72 6.74
N LYS A 56 -6.70 0.28 5.75
CA LYS A 56 -7.02 -0.88 4.90
C LYS A 56 -6.49 -2.15 5.56
N GLY A 57 -5.55 -2.87 4.93
CA GLY A 57 -5.00 -4.11 5.52
C GLY A 57 -4.30 -3.93 6.86
N LEU A 58 -3.79 -2.73 7.17
CA LEU A 58 -3.24 -2.42 8.50
C LEU A 58 -4.29 -2.40 9.61
N GLY A 59 -5.56 -2.12 9.29
CA GLY A 59 -6.65 -2.15 10.27
C GLY A 59 -6.70 -0.97 11.25
N GLY A 60 -6.07 0.16 10.93
CA GLY A 60 -6.24 1.41 11.69
C GLY A 60 -7.64 2.01 11.52
N MET A 61 -7.97 2.99 12.35
CA MET A 61 -9.23 3.72 12.32
C MET A 61 -9.37 4.57 11.06
N SER A 62 -8.32 5.31 10.71
CA SER A 62 -8.27 6.17 9.52
C SER A 62 -6.81 6.60 9.25
N GLY A 63 -6.63 7.55 8.34
CA GLY A 63 -5.34 8.20 8.12
C GLY A 63 -4.58 7.65 6.91
N ALA A 64 -3.68 8.49 6.42
CA ALA A 64 -2.84 8.22 5.27
C ALA A 64 -1.56 9.03 5.33
N MET A 65 -0.58 8.64 4.52
CA MET A 65 0.65 9.39 4.33
C MET A 65 0.93 9.56 2.84
N LEU A 66 1.32 10.77 2.45
CA LEU A 66 1.79 11.10 1.11
C LEU A 66 3.30 11.31 1.19
N CYS A 67 4.04 10.47 0.47
CA CYS A 67 5.49 10.45 0.42
C CYS A 67 5.98 10.90 -0.95
N GLY A 68 7.18 11.49 -0.99
CA GLY A 68 7.86 11.90 -2.20
C GLY A 68 9.10 12.72 -1.83
N THR A 69 9.63 13.48 -2.78
CA THR A 69 10.77 14.36 -2.54
C THR A 69 10.44 15.48 -1.54
N SER A 70 11.45 16.05 -0.87
CA SER A 70 11.24 17.17 0.07
C SER A 70 10.47 18.35 -0.54
N PRO A 71 10.78 18.82 -1.78
CA PRO A 71 9.98 19.87 -2.41
C PRO A 71 8.52 19.48 -2.64
N PHE A 72 8.27 18.24 -3.07
CA PHE A 72 6.92 17.72 -3.27
C PHE A 72 6.13 17.64 -1.96
N ALA A 73 6.75 17.13 -0.90
CA ALA A 73 6.14 17.04 0.42
C ALA A 73 5.84 18.43 1.01
N SER A 74 6.73 19.41 0.81
CA SER A 74 6.50 20.80 1.23
C SER A 74 5.29 21.41 0.53
N ASN A 75 5.25 21.35 -0.81
CA ASN A 75 4.10 21.86 -1.58
C ASN A 75 2.79 21.14 -1.18
N SER A 76 2.84 19.83 -0.95
CA SER A 76 1.68 19.04 -0.53
C SER A 76 1.13 19.47 0.84
N ARG A 77 1.99 19.96 1.76
CA ARG A 77 1.53 20.50 3.06
C ARG A 77 0.72 21.78 2.87
N ASP A 78 1.12 22.65 1.95
CA ASP A 78 0.37 23.87 1.64
C ASP A 78 -1.02 23.53 1.07
N TRP A 79 -1.08 22.54 0.18
CA TRP A 79 -2.35 22.02 -0.33
C TRP A 79 -3.21 21.39 0.75
N ARG A 80 -2.61 20.65 1.69
CA ARG A 80 -3.34 20.09 2.83
C ARG A 80 -3.98 21.19 3.67
N VAL A 81 -3.33 22.33 3.87
CA VAL A 81 -3.92 23.50 4.55
C VAL A 81 -5.09 24.06 3.75
N ARG A 82 -4.89 24.32 2.45
CA ARG A 82 -5.93 24.87 1.55
C ARG A 82 -7.18 24.00 1.47
N LEU A 83 -7.01 22.68 1.54
CA LEU A 83 -8.09 21.70 1.53
C LEU A 83 -8.71 21.44 2.92
N GLY A 84 -8.30 22.18 3.95
CA GLY A 84 -8.83 22.03 5.32
C GLY A 84 -8.34 20.77 6.07
N GLY A 85 -7.35 20.06 5.54
CA GLY A 85 -6.79 18.84 6.16
C GLY A 85 -5.76 19.11 7.25
N SER A 86 -5.41 20.38 7.51
CA SER A 86 -4.46 20.76 8.57
C SER A 86 -5.18 20.92 9.91
N MET A 87 -5.63 19.81 10.48
CA MET A 87 -6.27 19.79 11.79
C MET A 87 -5.30 20.20 12.90
N ARG A 88 -5.83 20.84 13.97
CA ARG A 88 -5.03 21.25 15.14
C ARG A 88 -4.35 20.07 15.84
N THR A 89 -4.99 18.90 15.85
CA THR A 89 -4.40 17.66 16.33
C THR A 89 -4.76 16.51 15.40
N LEU A 90 -3.76 15.69 15.08
CA LEU A 90 -3.88 14.41 14.38
C LEU A 90 -3.43 13.23 15.27
N ALA A 91 -3.12 13.50 16.54
CA ALA A 91 -2.49 12.54 17.44
C ALA A 91 -3.26 11.21 17.56
N PRO A 92 -4.60 11.18 17.66
CA PRO A 92 -5.32 9.91 17.72
C PRO A 92 -5.11 9.03 16.48
N HIS A 93 -5.09 9.64 15.29
CA HIS A 93 -4.85 8.92 14.03
C HIS A 93 -3.40 8.46 13.90
N TRP A 94 -2.45 9.28 14.35
CA TRP A 94 -1.03 8.92 14.37
C TRP A 94 -0.75 7.74 15.29
N LEU A 95 -1.22 7.82 16.54
CA LEU A 95 -0.96 6.79 17.56
C LEU A 95 -1.57 5.45 17.16
N ASP A 96 -2.77 5.46 16.60
CA ASP A 96 -3.38 4.24 16.08
C ASP A 96 -2.62 3.69 14.88
N ALA A 97 -2.27 4.51 13.88
CA ALA A 97 -1.48 4.07 12.74
C ALA A 97 -0.12 3.48 13.17
N GLU A 98 0.58 4.13 14.10
CA GLU A 98 1.85 3.64 14.66
C GLU A 98 1.66 2.30 15.38
N ARG A 99 0.62 2.15 16.20
CA ARG A 99 0.28 0.90 16.88
C ARG A 99 0.02 -0.22 15.87
N GLN A 100 -0.78 0.02 14.83
CA GLN A 100 -1.07 -0.99 13.82
C GLN A 100 0.18 -1.38 13.01
N LEU A 101 1.05 -0.43 12.69
CA LEU A 101 2.34 -0.73 12.05
C LEU A 101 3.22 -1.62 12.94
N GLN A 102 3.28 -1.34 14.24
CA GLN A 102 4.02 -2.19 15.18
C GLN A 102 3.46 -3.61 15.19
N LEU A 103 2.14 -3.77 15.31
CA LEU A 103 1.50 -5.08 15.38
C LEU A 103 1.57 -5.86 14.06
N ARG A 104 1.36 -5.20 12.91
CA ARG A 104 1.20 -5.89 11.62
C ARG A 104 2.46 -6.03 10.79
N VAL A 105 3.46 -5.18 11.06
CA VAL A 105 4.71 -5.13 10.28
C VAL A 105 5.92 -5.50 11.12
N LYS A 106 5.94 -5.17 12.43
CA LYS A 106 7.14 -5.38 13.27
C LYS A 106 7.02 -6.57 14.22
N ASP A 107 5.82 -6.92 14.67
CA ASP A 107 5.61 -8.03 15.60
C ASP A 107 5.42 -9.37 14.85
N PRO A 108 6.33 -10.35 15.02
CA PRO A 108 6.24 -11.65 14.37
C PRO A 108 5.21 -12.60 15.01
N THR A 109 4.67 -12.26 16.19
CA THR A 109 3.68 -13.09 16.90
C THR A 109 2.24 -12.85 16.41
N GLU A 110 2.02 -11.73 15.73
CA GLU A 110 0.75 -11.36 15.13
C GLU A 110 0.65 -11.84 13.66
N MET A 111 -0.57 -11.86 13.12
CA MET A 111 -0.77 -12.25 11.73
C MET A 111 -0.22 -11.18 10.77
N THR A 112 0.97 -11.44 10.25
CA THR A 112 1.69 -10.61 9.28
C THR A 112 1.06 -10.65 7.89
N PHE A 113 1.42 -9.68 7.03
CA PHE A 113 0.95 -9.66 5.64
C PHE A 113 1.38 -10.90 4.84
N ASP A 114 2.56 -11.47 5.10
CA ASP A 114 2.99 -12.74 4.51
C ASP A 114 2.08 -13.90 4.92
N ALA A 115 1.71 -13.97 6.20
CA ALA A 115 0.78 -14.98 6.71
C ALA A 115 -0.62 -14.81 6.09
N CYS A 116 -1.12 -13.57 6.03
CA CYS A 116 -2.38 -13.25 5.35
C CYS A 116 -2.34 -13.64 3.87
N PHE A 117 -1.24 -13.37 3.17
CA PHE A 117 -1.08 -13.70 1.75
C PHE A 117 -1.12 -15.22 1.52
N LYS A 118 -0.37 -15.99 2.32
CA LYS A 118 -0.42 -17.47 2.28
C LYS A 118 -1.83 -17.99 2.54
N LYS A 119 -2.50 -17.44 3.57
CA LYS A 119 -3.86 -17.86 3.91
C LYS A 119 -4.85 -17.55 2.79
N LEU A 120 -4.71 -16.40 2.14
CA LEU A 120 -5.52 -16.03 0.99
C LEU A 120 -5.33 -17.02 -0.16
N GLN A 121 -4.09 -17.45 -0.44
CA GLN A 121 -3.82 -18.46 -1.47
C GLN A 121 -4.51 -19.79 -1.17
N GLU A 122 -4.49 -20.25 0.09
CA GLU A 122 -5.22 -21.45 0.52
C GLU A 122 -6.72 -21.31 0.28
N VAL A 123 -7.32 -20.18 0.71
CA VAL A 123 -8.75 -19.93 0.55
C VAL A 123 -9.12 -19.86 -0.93
N VAL A 124 -8.36 -19.13 -1.74
CA VAL A 124 -8.60 -19.04 -3.19
C VAL A 124 -8.52 -20.41 -3.85
N ARG A 125 -7.54 -21.25 -3.47
CA ARG A 125 -7.42 -22.62 -3.97
C ARG A 125 -8.64 -23.46 -3.60
N ALA A 126 -9.03 -23.48 -2.32
CA ALA A 126 -10.18 -24.23 -1.86
C ALA A 126 -11.47 -23.81 -2.57
N LEU A 127 -11.68 -22.50 -2.74
CA LEU A 127 -12.84 -21.96 -3.46
C LEU A 127 -12.79 -22.25 -4.97
N SER A 128 -11.60 -22.31 -5.56
CA SER A 128 -11.45 -22.60 -7.00
C SER A 128 -11.70 -24.08 -7.32
N GLU A 129 -11.43 -24.97 -6.38
CA GLU A 129 -11.66 -26.41 -6.51
C GLU A 129 -13.12 -26.80 -6.21
N ASP A 130 -13.92 -25.91 -5.62
CA ASP A 130 -15.32 -26.14 -5.26
C ASP A 130 -16.26 -25.98 -6.46
N SER A 131 -16.97 -27.05 -6.81
CA SER A 131 -17.85 -27.12 -7.98
C SER A 131 -19.10 -26.24 -7.87
N LEU A 132 -19.58 -25.90 -6.67
CA LEU A 132 -20.69 -24.99 -6.46
C LEU A 132 -20.23 -23.54 -6.62
N VAL A 133 -19.04 -23.20 -6.11
CA VAL A 133 -18.47 -21.85 -6.26
C VAL A 133 -18.20 -21.52 -7.74
N GLN A 134 -17.68 -22.48 -8.49
CA GLN A 134 -17.46 -22.36 -9.94
C GLN A 134 -18.76 -22.12 -10.74
N GLN A 135 -19.92 -22.54 -10.22
CA GLN A 135 -21.21 -22.26 -10.87
C GLN A 135 -21.68 -20.82 -10.66
N ILE A 136 -21.26 -20.18 -9.57
CA ILE A 136 -21.65 -18.82 -9.17
C ILE A 136 -20.70 -17.77 -9.76
N ILE A 137 -19.40 -18.05 -9.74
CA ILE A 137 -18.37 -17.16 -10.29
C ILE A 137 -18.25 -17.44 -11.80
N ARG A 138 -19.10 -16.80 -12.60
CA ARG A 138 -18.93 -16.72 -14.07
C ARG A 138 -18.11 -15.50 -14.48
#